data_AF-A0A1I1MIJ2-F1
#
_entry.id   AF-A0A1I1MIJ2-F1
#
_cell.length_a   1.000
_cell.length_b   1.000
_cell.length_c   1.000
_cell.angle_alpha   90.00
_cell.angle_beta   90.00
_cell.angle_gamma   90.00
#
_symmetry.space_group_name_H-M   'P 1'
#
loop_
_entity.id
_entity.type
_entity.pdbx_description
1 polymer ?
#
loop_
_entity_poly.entity_id
_entity_poly.type
_entity_poly.pdbx_seq_one_letter_code
_entity_poly.pdbx_strand_id
1 'polypeptide(L)' 'MSAPADRAPGSSHKRKGRLLAWLLATGVVALLLLANAHLVYVAVGSQPDCVPHEKAAGSGMFRAARSAC' A
#
# COMPACT_ATOMS: atom_id res chain seq x y z
N MET A 1 -39.49 -13.11 50.73
CA MET A 1 -38.10 -13.30 50.28
C MET A 1 -38.10 -13.38 48.76
N SER A 2 -37.48 -12.43 48.06
CA SER A 2 -37.22 -12.52 46.60
C SER A 2 -35.85 -11.91 46.30
N ALA A 3 -35.06 -12.64 45.52
CA ALA A 3 -33.62 -12.43 45.28
C ALA A 3 -33.29 -11.15 44.48
N PRO A 4 -32.05 -10.62 44.59
CA PRO A 4 -31.60 -9.51 43.75
C PRO A 4 -31.19 -10.00 42.36
N ALA A 5 -31.50 -9.19 41.35
CA ALA A 5 -31.03 -9.37 39.99
C ALA A 5 -29.54 -8.99 39.87
N ASP A 6 -28.69 -9.97 39.58
CA ASP A 6 -27.30 -9.76 39.22
C ASP A 6 -27.19 -8.99 37.89
N ARG A 7 -26.75 -7.73 37.96
CA ARG A 7 -26.33 -6.96 36.78
C ARG A 7 -24.89 -7.34 36.47
N ALA A 8 -24.68 -8.16 35.43
CA ALA A 8 -23.36 -8.52 34.96
C ALA A 8 -22.54 -7.28 34.51
N PRO A 9 -21.42 -6.94 35.16
CA PRO A 9 -20.52 -5.90 34.69
C PRO A 9 -19.40 -6.57 33.87
N GLY A 10 -19.31 -6.30 32.56
CA GLY A 10 -18.16 -6.83 31.80
C GLY A 10 -18.08 -6.59 30.29
N SER A 11 -19.05 -5.93 29.65
CA SER A 11 -19.08 -5.83 28.18
C SER A 11 -18.40 -4.59 27.58
N SER A 12 -18.11 -3.56 28.38
CA SER A 12 -17.61 -2.27 27.86
C SER A 12 -16.12 -2.30 27.47
N HIS A 13 -15.27 -2.95 28.27
CA HIS A 13 -13.83 -3.02 28.01
C HIS A 13 -13.48 -3.90 26.80
N LYS A 14 -14.15 -5.05 26.63
CA LYS A 14 -13.94 -5.91 25.45
C LYS A 14 -14.35 -5.24 24.14
N ARG A 15 -15.43 -4.44 24.16
CA ARG A 15 -15.88 -3.69 22.97
C ARG A 15 -14.87 -2.60 22.57
N LYS A 16 -14.34 -1.85 23.53
CA LYS A 16 -13.31 -0.81 23.25
C LYS A 16 -12.04 -1.41 22.64
N GLY A 17 -11.55 -2.53 23.18
CA GLY A 17 -10.38 -3.23 22.63
C GLY A 17 -10.61 -3.75 21.20
N ARG A 18 -11.80 -4.32 20.93
CA ARG A 18 -12.16 -4.78 19.59
C ARG A 18 -12.27 -3.62 18.60
N LEU A 19 -12.85 -2.48 19.00
CA LEU A 19 -12.92 -1.27 18.17
C LEU A 19 -11.52 -0.74 17.84
N LEU A 20 -10.63 -0.66 18.84
CA LEU A 20 -9.25 -0.23 18.62
C LEU A 20 -8.49 -1.17 17.67
N ALA A 21 -8.66 -2.48 17.83
CA ALA A 21 -8.06 -3.46 16.92
C ALA A 21 -8.56 -3.30 15.48
N TRP A 22 -9.86 -3.06 15.29
CA TRP A 22 -10.41 -2.77 13.95
C TRP A 22 -9.85 -1.48 13.37
N LEU A 23 -9.78 -0.40 14.15
CA LEU A 23 -9.21 0.87 13.70
C LEU A 23 -7.76 0.71 13.25
N LEU A 24 -6.93 0.02 14.05
CA LEU A 24 -5.54 -0.26 13.72
C LEU A 24 -5.44 -1.11 12.44
N ALA A 25 -6.22 -2.18 12.34
CA ALA A 25 -6.23 -3.05 11.16
C ALA A 25 -6.60 -2.25 9.90
N THR A 26 -7.67 -1.46 9.95
CA THR A 26 -8.08 -0.62 8.82
C THR A 26 -7.05 0.45 8.49
N GLY A 27 -6.41 1.04 9.50
CA GLY A 27 -5.36 2.04 9.30
C GLY A 27 -4.13 1.46 8.59
N VAL A 28 -3.67 0.28 9.02
CA VAL A 28 -2.54 -0.42 8.37
C VAL A 28 -2.88 -0.77 6.93
N VAL A 29 -4.07 -1.32 6.68
CA VAL A 29 -4.51 -1.66 5.32
C VAL A 29 -4.59 -0.41 4.44
N ALA A 30 -5.19 0.68 4.94
CA ALA A 30 -5.28 1.93 4.19
C ALA A 30 -3.89 2.52 3.86
N LEU A 31 -2.96 2.49 4.81
CA LEU A 31 -1.59 2.94 4.60
C LEU A 31 -0.86 2.13 3.52
N LEU A 32 -0.98 0.80 3.56
CA LEU A 32 -0.37 -0.06 2.54
C LEU A 32 -0.96 0.20 1.16
N LEU A 33 -2.28 0.36 1.06
CA LEU A 33 -2.95 0.69 -0.20
C LEU A 33 -2.48 2.04 -0.75
N LEU A 34 -2.42 3.08 0.11
CA LEU A 34 -1.97 4.41 -0.29
C LEU A 34 -0.51 4.40 -0.76
N ALA A 35 0.38 3.73 -0.03
CA ALA A 35 1.78 3.61 -0.38
C ALA A 35 1.96 2.94 -1.75
N ASN A 36 1.29 1.80 -1.97
CA ASN A 36 1.37 1.09 -3.24
C ASN A 36 0.75 1.89 -4.40
N ALA A 37 -0.38 2.55 -4.18
CA ALA A 37 -1.00 3.42 -5.17
C ALA A 37 -0.08 4.59 -5.56
N HIS A 38 0.63 5.17 -4.58
CA HIS A 38 1.62 6.22 -4.83
C HIS A 38 2.78 5.71 -5.70
N LEU A 39 3.31 4.52 -5.42
CA LEU A 39 4.37 3.92 -6.23
C LEU A 39 3.93 3.72 -7.68
N VAL A 40 2.71 3.21 -7.90
CA VAL A 40 2.14 3.05 -9.25
C VAL A 40 1.99 4.39 -9.94
N TYR A 41 1.48 5.41 -9.24
CA TYR A 41 1.33 6.76 -9.78
C TYR A 41 2.68 7.34 -10.23
N VAL A 42 3.72 7.22 -9.40
CA VAL A 42 5.07 7.68 -9.72
C VAL A 42 5.64 6.92 -10.90
N ALA A 43 5.48 5.59 -10.94
CA ALA A 43 6.00 4.77 -12.03
C ALA A 43 5.38 5.13 -13.39
N VAL A 44 4.10 5.48 -13.43
CA VAL A 44 3.40 5.88 -14.66
C VAL A 44 3.70 7.34 -15.03
N GLY A 45 3.73 8.24 -14.05
CA GLY A 45 3.97 9.67 -14.27
C GLY A 45 5.42 10.01 -14.59
N SER A 46 6.35 9.14 -14.21
CA SER A 46 7.76 9.24 -14.59
C SER A 46 7.93 8.69 -16.00
N GLN A 47 7.51 9.43 -17.03
CA GLN A 47 8.02 9.20 -18.37
C GLN A 47 9.46 9.71 -18.38
N PRO A 48 10.51 8.86 -18.31
CA PRO A 48 11.86 9.35 -18.55
C PRO A 48 11.87 9.85 -19.99
N ASP A 49 12.30 11.10 -20.21
CA ASP A 49 12.46 11.65 -21.56
C ASP A 49 13.14 10.62 -22.45
N CYS A 50 12.51 10.30 -23.59
CA CYS A 50 13.04 9.33 -24.54
C CYS A 50 14.27 9.95 -25.21
N VAL A 51 15.43 9.74 -24.60
CA VAL A 51 16.71 10.26 -25.08
C VAL A 51 16.94 9.71 -26.50
N PRO A 52 17.36 10.52 -27.49
CA PRO A 52 17.54 10.07 -28.87
C PRO A 52 18.71 9.09 -28.96
N HIS A 53 18.44 7.81 -28.75
CA HIS A 53 19.39 6.75 -28.99
C HIS A 53 19.64 6.62 -30.50
N GLU A 54 20.85 7.00 -30.94
CA GLU A 54 21.42 6.74 -32.25
C GLU A 54 21.15 5.29 -32.68
N LYS A 55 20.34 5.16 -33.74
CA LYS A 55 19.81 3.88 -34.23
C LYS A 55 20.78 3.16 -35.17
N ALA A 56 21.88 3.80 -35.56
CA ALA A 56 22.83 3.26 -36.52
C ALA A 56 23.89 2.36 -35.86
N ALA A 57 24.15 1.20 -36.47
CA ALA A 57 25.15 0.25 -36.00
C ALA A 57 26.57 0.75 -36.35
N GLY A 58 27.42 0.94 -35.34
CA GLY A 58 28.87 1.03 -35.51
C GLY A 58 29.50 -0.35 -35.69
N SER A 59 30.50 -0.46 -36.57
CA SER A 59 31.12 -1.70 -37.08
C SER A 59 31.96 -2.48 -36.05
N GLY A 60 31.35 -3.01 -34.98
CA GLY A 60 32.08 -3.76 -33.94
C GLY A 60 31.26 -4.11 -32.70
N MET A 61 30.10 -4.73 -32.91
CA MET A 61 29.27 -5.53 -32.01
C MET A 61 29.70 -5.72 -30.53
N PHE A 62 29.09 -4.94 -29.63
CA PHE A 62 28.22 -5.39 -28.53
C PHE A 62 27.17 -4.29 -28.31
N ARG A 63 25.88 -4.63 -28.27
CA ARG A 63 24.82 -3.68 -27.89
C ARG A 63 24.12 -4.15 -26.63
N ALA A 64 24.15 -3.30 -25.60
CA ALA A 64 23.27 -3.42 -24.45
C ALA A 64 21.82 -3.06 -24.85
N ALA A 65 20.84 -3.70 -24.19
CA ALA A 65 19.42 -3.58 -24.49
C ALA A 65 18.88 -2.16 -24.22
N ARG A 66 17.91 -1.73 -25.05
CA ARG A 66 17.29 -0.39 -25.01
C ARG A 66 16.24 -0.31 -23.89
N SER A 67 16.14 0.83 -23.18
CA SER A 67 14.95 1.17 -22.37
C SER A 67 13.79 1.55 -23.29
N ALA A 68 12.57 1.09 -22.96
CA ALA A 68 11.50 0.71 -23.91
C ALA A 68 10.82 1.79 -24.79
N CYS A 69 11.37 3.01 -24.92
CA CYS A 69 10.85 4.03 -25.85
C CYS A 69 11.99 4.66 -26.67
#